data_AF-A0A7C4RAJ0-F1
#
_entry.id   AF-A0A7C4RAJ0-F1
#
_cell.length_a   1.000
_cell.length_b   1.000
_cell.length_c   1.000
_cell.angle_alpha   90.00
_cell.angle_beta   90.00
_cell.angle_gamma   90.00
#
_symmetry.space_group_name_H-M   'P 1'
#
loop_
_entity.id
_entity.type
_entity.pdbx_description
1 polymer ?
#
loop_
_entity_poly.entity_id
_entity_poly.type
_entity_poly.pdbx_seq_one_letter_code
_entity_poly.pdbx_strand_id
1 'polypeptide(L)'
;MITMDKWPRSFLYKKEGHIYKRRAKMPVKKTRNRFFFCALVIFSFIVLLPSTTTISVGTKAVGQEEKTEQLNNQENEQKQEIVDPKPTHEEVGKATYYSPGPKGKKLALTAAHKTLKRGTIVRVEPIGRPDYQTIEVEITDRLPNIPVNKGIVIDLDKKAAIAMSPKFIRAGKISVKITVIE
;
A
#
# COMPACT_ATOMS: atom_id res chain seq x y z
N MET A 1 -1.02 -54.83 -15.71
CA MET A 1 -0.93 -53.50 -16.35
C MET A 1 -2.05 -52.63 -15.78
N ILE A 2 -1.73 -51.72 -14.87
CA ILE A 2 -2.73 -50.87 -14.18
C ILE A 2 -2.64 -49.46 -14.78
N THR A 3 -3.74 -48.95 -15.35
CA THR A 3 -3.80 -47.60 -15.93
C THR A 3 -3.83 -46.54 -14.83
N MET A 4 -2.92 -45.56 -14.89
CA MET A 4 -2.66 -44.60 -13.80
C MET A 4 -3.66 -43.41 -13.78
N ASP A 5 -4.76 -43.48 -14.52
CA ASP A 5 -5.52 -42.29 -14.93
C ASP A 5 -6.70 -41.92 -14.01
N LYS A 6 -6.97 -42.71 -12.96
CA LYS A 6 -8.07 -42.44 -12.00
C LYS A 6 -7.60 -42.47 -10.54
N TRP A 7 -6.98 -41.38 -10.10
CA TRP A 7 -6.80 -41.10 -8.66
C TRP A 7 -8.12 -40.61 -8.03
N PRO A 8 -8.58 -41.22 -6.92
CA PRO A 8 -9.80 -40.78 -6.25
C PRO A 8 -9.62 -39.40 -5.61
N ARG A 9 -10.54 -38.46 -5.89
CA ARG A 9 -10.47 -37.06 -5.41
C ARG A 9 -10.50 -36.91 -3.88
N SER A 10 -10.97 -37.93 -3.17
CA SER A 10 -10.96 -38.01 -1.71
C SER A 10 -11.02 -39.47 -1.27
N PHE A 11 -10.38 -39.79 -0.15
CA PHE A 11 -10.58 -41.05 0.55
C PHE A 11 -11.29 -40.83 1.89
N LEU A 12 -12.10 -41.81 2.28
CA LEU A 12 -12.67 -41.91 3.62
C LEU A 12 -11.71 -42.73 4.49
N TYR A 13 -11.56 -42.36 5.76
CA TYR A 13 -10.90 -43.18 6.76
C TYR A 13 -11.65 -43.11 8.08
N LYS A 14 -11.64 -44.19 8.85
CA LYS A 14 -12.30 -44.29 10.16
C LYS A 14 -11.25 -44.18 11.27
N LYS A 15 -11.50 -43.33 12.27
CA LYS A 15 -10.68 -43.20 13.49
C LYS A 15 -11.61 -42.95 14.67
N GLU A 16 -11.38 -43.63 15.80
CA GLU A 16 -12.20 -43.47 17.02
C GLU A 16 -13.72 -43.50 16.75
N GLY A 17 -14.19 -44.48 15.96
CA GLY A 17 -15.61 -44.62 15.60
C GLY A 17 -16.12 -43.68 14.50
N HIS A 18 -15.51 -42.50 14.33
CA HIS A 18 -15.94 -41.47 13.38
C HIS A 18 -15.35 -41.66 11.97
N ILE A 19 -16.11 -41.25 10.94
CA ILE A 19 -15.73 -41.31 9.52
C ILE A 19 -15.27 -39.92 9.06
N TYR A 20 -14.04 -39.83 8.54
CA TYR A 20 -13.43 -38.59 8.08
C TYR A 20 -13.15 -38.62 6.58
N LYS A 21 -13.42 -37.51 5.87
CA LYS A 21 -13.16 -37.35 4.44
C LYS A 21 -11.93 -36.48 4.20
N ARG A 22 -10.81 -37.08 3.76
CA ARG A 22 -9.61 -36.33 3.35
C ARG A 22 -9.62 -36.11 1.85
N ARG A 23 -9.47 -34.85 1.41
CA ARG A 23 -9.12 -34.55 0.01
C ARG A 23 -7.66 -34.97 -0.22
N ALA A 24 -7.39 -35.67 -1.31
CA ALA A 24 -6.02 -36.00 -1.69
C ALA A 24 -5.28 -34.70 -2.06
N LYS A 25 -4.10 -34.45 -1.47
CA LYS A 25 -3.21 -33.37 -1.93
C LYS A 25 -2.58 -33.82 -3.25
N MET A 26 -2.97 -33.20 -4.35
CA MET A 26 -2.36 -33.50 -5.66
C MET A 26 -0.89 -33.03 -5.65
N PRO A 27 0.05 -33.83 -6.20
CA PRO A 27 1.42 -33.39 -6.37
C PRO A 27 1.47 -32.25 -7.41
N VAL A 28 1.95 -31.08 -6.98
CA VAL A 28 2.10 -29.92 -7.87
C VAL A 28 3.24 -30.20 -8.85
N LYS A 29 2.91 -30.44 -10.13
CA LYS A 29 3.90 -30.64 -11.19
C LYS A 29 4.68 -29.34 -11.41
N LYS A 30 5.97 -29.34 -11.06
CA LYS A 30 6.89 -28.20 -11.20
C LYS A 30 7.26 -27.99 -12.68
N THR A 31 6.51 -27.16 -13.38
CA THR A 31 6.84 -26.75 -14.76
C THR A 31 8.12 -25.91 -14.77
N ARG A 32 9.16 -26.42 -15.45
CA ARG A 32 10.41 -25.68 -15.68
C ARG A 32 10.23 -24.80 -16.92
N ASN A 33 9.86 -23.54 -16.73
CA ASN A 33 9.88 -22.56 -17.83
C ASN A 33 11.33 -22.40 -18.33
N ARG A 34 11.60 -22.91 -19.53
CA ARG A 34 12.79 -22.62 -20.33
C ARG A 34 12.39 -21.68 -21.46
N PHE A 35 12.19 -20.41 -21.16
CA PHE A 35 12.13 -19.39 -22.21
C PHE A 35 13.54 -18.88 -22.47
N PHE A 36 14.11 -19.33 -23.59
CA PHE A 36 15.21 -18.65 -24.25
C PHE A 36 14.75 -17.25 -24.67
N PHE A 37 15.56 -16.23 -24.41
CA PHE A 37 15.59 -15.03 -25.23
C PHE A 37 17.01 -14.47 -25.29
N CYS A 38 17.62 -14.56 -26.47
CA CYS A 38 18.85 -13.85 -26.80
C CYS A 38 18.49 -12.48 -27.40
N ALA A 39 19.10 -11.42 -26.87
CA ALA A 39 19.37 -10.15 -27.53
C ALA A 39 20.60 -9.56 -26.82
N LEU A 40 21.75 -9.46 -27.49
CA LEU A 40 22.20 -8.24 -28.17
C LEU A 40 22.12 -7.02 -27.22
N VAL A 41 23.20 -6.65 -26.53
CA VAL A 41 24.45 -6.00 -27.01
C VAL A 41 24.19 -4.56 -27.47
N ILE A 42 25.12 -3.65 -27.13
CA ILE A 42 25.16 -2.19 -27.41
C ILE A 42 24.17 -1.32 -26.60
N PHE A 43 24.64 -0.71 -25.52
CA PHE A 43 24.63 0.76 -25.41
C PHE A 43 25.72 1.26 -24.45
N SER A 44 26.96 1.25 -24.94
CA SER A 44 28.13 1.83 -24.27
C SER A 44 28.32 3.27 -24.72
N PHE A 45 27.72 4.22 -24.01
CA PHE A 45 28.09 5.65 -24.04
C PHE A 45 27.92 6.19 -22.60
N ILE A 46 28.91 6.71 -21.86
CA ILE A 46 30.01 7.66 -22.19
C ILE A 46 29.38 9.00 -22.63
N VAL A 47 29.55 10.16 -21.98
CA VAL A 47 30.20 10.57 -20.71
C VAL A 47 29.92 12.09 -20.48
N LEU A 48 30.12 12.67 -19.28
CA LEU A 48 30.27 14.13 -18.95
C LEU A 48 29.19 15.14 -19.49
N LEU A 49 28.77 16.25 -18.86
CA LEU A 49 28.99 16.94 -17.58
C LEU A 49 27.77 17.87 -17.34
N PRO A 50 27.56 18.39 -16.11
CA PRO A 50 26.55 19.41 -15.84
C PRO A 50 27.07 20.84 -16.13
N SER A 51 26.26 21.66 -16.79
CA SER A 51 26.52 23.10 -16.93
C SER A 51 26.02 23.85 -15.69
N THR A 52 26.93 24.21 -14.78
CA THR A 52 26.64 25.10 -13.66
C THR A 52 26.53 26.55 -14.15
N THR A 53 25.35 27.16 -14.10
CA THR A 53 25.21 28.62 -14.24
C THR A 53 25.34 29.30 -12.88
N THR A 54 26.06 30.43 -12.89
CA THR A 54 26.55 31.14 -11.71
C THR A 54 25.52 32.07 -11.09
N ILE A 55 25.59 32.20 -9.77
CA ILE A 55 24.86 33.22 -8.98
C ILE A 55 25.52 34.57 -9.23
N SER A 56 24.75 35.61 -9.54
CA SER A 56 25.20 37.00 -9.47
C SER A 56 24.68 37.66 -8.19
N VAL A 57 25.58 38.32 -7.46
CA VAL A 57 25.28 39.18 -6.31
C VAL A 57 25.38 40.63 -6.79
N GLY A 58 24.31 41.40 -6.63
CA GLY A 58 24.24 42.82 -7.01
C GLY A 58 23.84 43.70 -5.83
N THR A 59 24.68 44.68 -5.49
CA THR A 59 24.58 45.50 -4.27
C THR A 59 23.87 46.85 -4.45
N LYS A 60 23.11 47.24 -3.41
CA LYS A 60 22.72 48.59 -2.92
C LYS A 60 23.13 49.85 -3.72
N ALA A 61 22.19 50.81 -3.85
CA ALA A 61 22.22 52.16 -3.23
C ALA A 61 20.89 52.94 -3.52
N VAL A 62 20.17 53.47 -2.52
CA VAL A 62 20.06 54.92 -2.11
C VAL A 62 19.54 55.83 -3.24
N GLY A 63 18.41 56.54 -3.19
CA GLY A 63 17.38 56.81 -2.17
C GLY A 63 15.95 56.78 -2.79
N GLN A 64 14.95 57.66 -2.53
CA GLN A 64 14.63 58.70 -1.50
C GLN A 64 13.24 59.31 -1.87
N GLU A 65 12.37 59.96 -1.06
CA GLU A 65 12.36 60.29 0.40
C GLU A 65 10.92 60.37 1.01
N GLU A 66 10.18 61.49 0.90
CA GLU A 66 8.96 61.92 1.65
C GLU A 66 7.75 62.26 0.73
N LYS A 67 6.48 62.37 1.14
CA LYS A 67 5.70 62.00 2.35
C LYS A 67 4.21 62.20 2.05
N THR A 68 3.40 61.13 2.01
CA THR A 68 1.94 61.22 2.16
C THR A 68 1.45 60.06 2.99
N GLU A 69 0.77 60.37 4.09
CA GLU A 69 0.38 59.39 5.10
C GLU A 69 -0.88 58.61 4.74
N GLN A 70 -0.84 57.31 5.05
CA GLN A 70 -1.97 56.49 5.50
C GLN A 70 -3.13 56.24 4.51
N LEU A 71 -3.07 55.09 3.81
CA LEU A 71 -4.22 54.17 3.76
C LEU A 71 -3.78 52.71 3.56
N ASN A 72 -4.33 51.80 4.39
CA ASN A 72 -4.31 50.33 4.27
C ASN A 72 -2.99 49.58 4.00
N ASN A 73 -2.21 49.40 5.07
CA ASN A 73 -1.40 48.18 5.25
C ASN A 73 -2.31 47.01 5.66
N GLN A 74 -2.80 46.18 4.73
CA GLN A 74 -3.31 44.82 5.06
C GLN A 74 -3.54 43.87 3.86
N GLU A 75 -2.59 43.73 2.92
CA GLU A 75 -2.80 42.83 1.77
C GLU A 75 -1.55 42.14 1.19
N ASN A 76 -0.60 41.67 2.02
CA ASN A 76 0.45 40.76 1.51
C ASN A 76 1.13 39.79 2.51
N GLU A 77 0.36 39.09 3.36
CA GLU A 77 0.86 37.89 4.07
C GLU A 77 -0.15 36.74 4.04
N GLN A 78 -0.50 36.28 2.82
CA GLN A 78 -1.15 34.98 2.62
C GLN A 78 -0.24 34.01 1.85
N LYS A 79 0.97 33.80 2.37
CA LYS A 79 1.67 32.53 2.16
C LYS A 79 0.96 31.50 3.02
N GLN A 80 -0.09 30.87 2.48
CA GLN A 80 -0.76 29.75 3.12
C GLN A 80 0.25 28.62 3.35
N GLU A 81 0.72 28.51 4.60
CA GLU A 81 1.36 27.31 5.09
C GLU A 81 0.34 26.18 4.96
N ILE A 82 0.65 25.17 4.16
CA ILE A 82 -0.18 23.97 4.04
C ILE A 82 0.01 23.22 5.34
N VAL A 83 -0.79 23.58 6.36
CA VAL A 83 -0.82 22.89 7.64
C VAL A 83 -1.43 21.52 7.39
N ASP A 84 -0.57 20.53 7.15
CA ASP A 84 -0.97 19.12 7.09
C ASP A 84 -1.88 18.82 8.31
N PRO A 85 -3.08 18.25 8.10
CA PRO A 85 -4.02 18.03 9.18
C PRO A 85 -3.36 17.16 10.25
N LYS A 86 -3.20 17.75 11.45
CA LYS A 86 -2.50 17.11 12.57
C LYS A 86 -3.13 15.73 12.80
N PRO A 87 -2.35 14.63 12.73
CA PRO A 87 -2.89 13.29 12.74
C PRO A 87 -3.69 13.04 14.02
N THR A 88 -5.00 12.81 13.86
CA THR A 88 -5.94 12.78 14.99
C THR A 88 -5.86 11.46 15.76
N HIS A 89 -5.39 10.38 15.11
CA HIS A 89 -5.20 9.08 15.74
C HIS A 89 -4.15 8.26 14.97
N GLU A 90 -3.24 7.60 15.70
CA GLU A 90 -2.30 6.62 15.15
C GLU A 90 -2.43 5.26 15.86
N GLU A 91 -2.36 4.16 15.10
CA GLU A 91 -2.32 2.79 15.62
C GLU A 91 -1.24 1.97 14.90
N VAL A 92 -0.51 1.12 15.63
CA VAL A 92 0.55 0.25 15.06
C VAL A 92 0.18 -1.21 15.25
N GLY A 93 0.32 -2.01 14.19
CA GLY A 93 0.12 -3.44 14.28
C GLY A 93 0.28 -4.16 12.94
N LYS A 94 -0.61 -5.11 12.63
CA LYS A 94 -0.53 -5.90 11.39
C LYS A 94 -1.61 -5.51 10.39
N ALA A 95 -1.22 -5.44 9.11
CA ALA A 95 -2.15 -5.44 7.99
C ALA A 95 -2.30 -6.86 7.42
N THR A 96 -3.53 -7.22 7.05
CA THR A 96 -3.85 -8.32 6.14
C THR A 96 -4.46 -7.79 4.85
N TYR A 97 -4.87 -8.68 3.95
CA TYR A 97 -5.79 -8.34 2.88
C TYR A 97 -6.89 -9.40 2.73
N TYR A 98 -8.06 -8.96 2.28
CA TYR A 98 -9.17 -9.80 1.86
C TYR A 98 -9.49 -9.62 0.38
N SER A 99 -10.18 -10.58 -0.21
CA SER A 99 -10.77 -10.42 -1.55
C SER A 99 -12.27 -10.18 -1.38
N PRO A 100 -12.77 -8.94 -1.56
CA PRO A 100 -14.21 -8.73 -1.62
C PRO A 100 -14.79 -9.55 -2.78
N GLY A 101 -16.07 -9.94 -2.65
CA GLY A 101 -16.85 -10.44 -3.79
C GLY A 101 -16.98 -9.38 -4.90
N PRO A 102 -17.66 -9.70 -6.02
CA PRO A 102 -17.87 -8.75 -7.11
C PRO A 102 -18.69 -7.53 -6.66
N LYS A 103 -18.02 -6.52 -6.13
CA LYS A 103 -18.54 -5.18 -5.88
C LYS A 103 -18.56 -4.43 -7.23
N GLY A 104 -19.56 -3.57 -7.44
CA GLY A 104 -19.65 -2.69 -8.61
C GLY A 104 -18.45 -1.74 -8.74
N LYS A 105 -18.40 -0.93 -9.81
CA LYS A 105 -17.26 -0.04 -10.17
C LYS A 105 -16.97 1.09 -9.16
N LYS A 106 -16.63 0.79 -7.91
CA LYS A 106 -15.85 1.69 -7.04
C LYS A 106 -14.36 1.52 -7.35
N LEU A 107 -13.71 2.64 -7.65
CA LEU A 107 -12.29 2.73 -8.01
C LEU A 107 -11.38 3.03 -6.81
N ALA A 108 -11.95 3.50 -5.68
CA ALA A 108 -11.22 3.80 -4.46
C ALA A 108 -10.55 2.57 -3.85
N LEU A 109 -9.37 2.78 -3.25
CA LEU A 109 -8.73 1.80 -2.38
C LEU A 109 -9.50 1.75 -1.05
N THR A 110 -9.83 0.56 -0.58
CA THR A 110 -10.68 0.39 0.61
C THR A 110 -10.10 -0.60 1.61
N ALA A 111 -10.53 -0.48 2.87
CA ALA A 111 -10.17 -1.40 3.94
C ALA A 111 -11.32 -1.68 4.91
N ALA A 112 -11.16 -2.74 5.69
CA ALA A 112 -11.94 -3.03 6.88
C ALA A 112 -11.15 -2.63 8.14
N HIS A 113 -11.84 -2.02 9.10
CA HIS A 113 -11.27 -1.66 10.41
C HIS A 113 -12.20 -2.10 11.54
N LYS A 114 -11.67 -2.23 12.77
CA LYS A 114 -12.46 -2.66 13.95
C LYS A 114 -13.46 -1.59 14.38
N THR A 115 -12.99 -0.36 14.59
CA THR A 115 -13.73 0.71 15.29
C THR A 115 -14.02 1.94 14.43
N LEU A 116 -13.00 2.48 13.73
CA LEU A 116 -13.10 3.66 12.84
C LEU A 116 -14.38 3.70 12.00
N LYS A 117 -14.97 4.89 11.86
CA LYS A 117 -16.23 5.10 11.11
C LYS A 117 -16.08 4.69 9.64
N ARG A 118 -17.20 4.39 8.99
CA ARG A 118 -17.18 4.21 7.52
C ARG A 118 -17.02 5.59 6.87
N GLY A 119 -16.23 5.65 5.79
CA GLY A 119 -15.85 6.89 5.11
C GLY A 119 -14.53 7.50 5.62
N THR A 120 -14.05 7.12 6.81
CA THR A 120 -12.77 7.60 7.36
C THR A 120 -11.61 7.27 6.41
N ILE A 121 -10.75 8.25 6.15
CA ILE A 121 -9.54 8.12 5.32
C ILE A 121 -8.33 7.86 6.21
N VAL A 122 -7.60 6.80 5.87
CA VAL A 122 -6.47 6.31 6.67
C VAL A 122 -5.24 6.15 5.79
N ARG A 123 -4.14 6.80 6.18
CA ARG A 123 -2.81 6.58 5.64
C ARG A 123 -2.21 5.32 6.27
N VAL A 124 -1.69 4.41 5.44
CA VAL A 124 -1.18 3.10 5.84
C VAL A 124 0.30 3.01 5.45
N GLU A 125 1.18 3.10 6.45
CA GLU A 125 2.63 3.15 6.30
C GLU A 125 3.26 1.77 6.61
N PRO A 126 3.96 1.13 5.66
CA PRO A 126 4.55 -0.19 5.87
C PRO A 126 5.86 -0.11 6.67
N ILE A 127 5.93 -0.79 7.81
CA ILE A 127 7.08 -0.71 8.73
C ILE A 127 8.18 -1.69 8.31
N GLY A 128 9.41 -1.18 8.13
CA GLY A 128 10.59 -2.00 7.80
C GLY A 128 10.56 -2.61 6.39
N ARG A 129 9.85 -1.96 5.47
CA ARG A 129 9.63 -2.42 4.08
C ARG A 129 9.85 -1.27 3.09
N PRO A 130 11.12 -0.91 2.78
CA PRO A 130 11.42 0.20 1.86
C PRO A 130 10.97 -0.06 0.40
N ASP A 131 10.62 -1.31 0.07
CA ASP A 131 10.10 -1.74 -1.23
C ASP A 131 8.56 -1.79 -1.29
N TYR A 132 7.88 -1.18 -0.32
CA TYR A 132 6.42 -1.07 -0.23
C TYR A 132 6.03 0.41 -0.18
N GLN A 133 4.92 0.75 -0.83
CA GLN A 133 4.41 2.12 -0.88
C GLN A 133 3.47 2.39 0.30
N THR A 134 3.56 3.58 0.89
CA THR A 134 2.49 4.14 1.72
C THR A 134 1.28 4.40 0.83
N ILE A 135 0.08 4.05 1.30
CA ILE A 135 -1.17 4.25 0.57
C ILE A 135 -2.23 4.87 1.48
N GLU A 136 -3.24 5.48 0.88
CA GLU A 136 -4.43 5.98 1.57
C GLU A 136 -5.63 5.10 1.20
N VAL A 137 -6.49 4.80 2.18
CA VAL A 137 -7.64 3.90 2.02
C VAL A 137 -8.88 4.44 2.74
N GLU A 138 -10.05 4.27 2.12
CA GLU A 138 -11.36 4.51 2.74
C GLU A 138 -11.75 3.29 3.60
N ILE A 139 -12.09 3.52 4.87
CA ILE A 139 -12.71 2.49 5.70
C ILE A 139 -14.14 2.27 5.21
N THR A 140 -14.41 1.15 4.55
CA THR A 140 -15.75 0.80 4.05
C THR A 140 -16.39 -0.36 4.80
N ASP A 141 -15.60 -1.13 5.53
CA ASP A 141 -16.03 -2.41 6.11
C ASP A 141 -15.64 -2.58 7.58
N ARG A 142 -16.11 -3.66 8.20
CA ARG A 142 -15.85 -3.98 9.61
C ARG A 142 -15.00 -5.24 9.74
N LEU A 143 -13.85 -5.11 10.41
CA LEU A 143 -12.98 -6.24 10.71
C LEU A 143 -13.53 -6.98 11.95
N PRO A 144 -13.94 -8.26 11.85
CA PRO A 144 -14.54 -8.98 12.99
C PRO A 144 -13.55 -9.15 14.15
N ASN A 145 -14.00 -8.91 15.37
CA ASN A 145 -13.19 -9.06 16.58
C ASN A 145 -13.16 -10.52 17.07
N ILE A 146 -12.53 -11.39 16.27
CA ILE A 146 -12.37 -12.82 16.54
C ILE A 146 -10.89 -13.17 16.79
N PRO A 147 -10.56 -14.27 17.50
CA PRO A 147 -9.18 -14.55 17.94
C PRO A 147 -8.13 -14.58 16.82
N VAL A 148 -8.50 -15.04 15.61
CA VAL A 148 -7.60 -15.06 14.43
C VAL A 148 -7.18 -13.66 13.93
N ASN A 149 -7.90 -12.63 14.35
CA ASN A 149 -7.65 -11.22 14.02
C ASN A 149 -6.94 -10.44 15.15
N LYS A 150 -6.44 -11.13 16.18
CA LYS A 150 -5.63 -10.50 17.24
C LYS A 150 -4.35 -9.89 16.62
N GLY A 151 -4.09 -8.63 16.94
CA GLY A 151 -2.96 -7.86 16.39
C GLY A 151 -3.13 -7.38 14.93
N ILE A 152 -4.21 -7.75 14.23
CA ILE A 152 -4.58 -7.11 12.96
C ILE A 152 -5.27 -5.78 13.28
N VAL A 153 -4.76 -4.68 12.72
CA VAL A 153 -5.34 -3.34 12.90
C VAL A 153 -6.22 -2.98 11.72
N ILE A 154 -5.75 -3.31 10.51
CA ILE A 154 -6.43 -3.03 9.24
C ILE A 154 -6.41 -4.26 8.33
N ASP A 155 -7.48 -4.48 7.59
CA ASP A 155 -7.57 -5.53 6.57
C ASP A 155 -7.91 -4.91 5.21
N LEU A 156 -6.92 -4.87 4.31
CA LEU A 156 -7.01 -4.14 3.05
C LEU A 156 -7.84 -4.91 2.02
N ASP A 157 -8.53 -4.21 1.11
CA ASP A 157 -8.91 -4.84 -0.16
C ASP A 157 -7.63 -5.31 -0.88
N LYS A 158 -7.67 -6.49 -1.51
CA LYS A 158 -6.63 -7.02 -2.38
C LYS A 158 -6.10 -6.00 -3.39
N LYS A 159 -6.94 -5.09 -3.91
CA LYS A 159 -6.49 -3.98 -4.77
C LYS A 159 -5.53 -3.03 -4.03
N ALA A 160 -5.89 -2.61 -2.82
CA ALA A 160 -5.06 -1.76 -1.98
C ALA A 160 -3.76 -2.47 -1.56
N ALA A 161 -3.84 -3.76 -1.22
CA ALA A 161 -2.64 -4.56 -0.92
C ALA A 161 -1.68 -4.67 -2.12
N ILE A 162 -2.20 -4.79 -3.35
CA ILE A 162 -1.40 -4.77 -4.59
C ILE A 162 -0.78 -3.39 -4.84
N ALA A 163 -1.54 -2.31 -4.63
CA ALA A 163 -1.07 -0.94 -4.78
C ALA A 163 0.09 -0.63 -3.81
N MET A 164 -0.02 -1.08 -2.55
CA MET A 164 1.09 -1.02 -1.59
C MET A 164 2.31 -1.85 -2.05
N SER A 165 2.11 -3.12 -2.39
CA SER A 165 3.15 -3.93 -3.06
C SER A 165 2.59 -5.27 -3.56
N PRO A 166 2.87 -5.69 -4.82
CA PRO A 166 2.58 -7.05 -5.29
C PRO A 166 3.20 -8.15 -4.40
N LYS A 167 4.27 -7.84 -3.66
CA LYS A 167 4.92 -8.76 -2.72
C LYS A 167 4.06 -9.03 -1.47
N PHE A 168 3.16 -8.13 -1.09
CA PHE A 168 2.27 -8.28 0.07
C PHE A 168 1.34 -9.50 -0.10
N ILE A 169 0.83 -9.72 -1.32
CA ILE A 169 -0.03 -10.89 -1.62
C ILE A 169 0.64 -12.23 -1.27
N ARG A 170 1.97 -12.33 -1.39
CA ARG A 170 2.73 -13.51 -0.97
C ARG A 170 3.07 -13.51 0.53
N ALA A 171 3.24 -12.35 1.15
CA ALA A 171 3.53 -12.23 2.58
C ALA A 171 2.29 -12.53 3.45
N GLY A 172 1.09 -12.18 2.98
CA GLY A 172 -0.19 -12.37 3.68
C GLY A 172 -0.41 -11.43 4.88
N LYS A 173 0.64 -11.19 5.67
CA LYS A 173 0.67 -10.27 6.82
C LYS A 173 1.95 -9.44 6.82
N ILE A 174 1.84 -8.14 7.11
CA ILE A 174 2.97 -7.22 7.31
C ILE A 174 2.74 -6.33 8.54
N SER A 175 3.79 -5.68 9.05
CA SER A 175 3.66 -4.62 10.05
C SER A 175 3.31 -3.30 9.37
N VAL A 176 2.37 -2.54 9.93
CA VAL A 176 2.01 -1.18 9.47
C VAL A 176 1.83 -0.24 10.66
N LYS A 177 2.02 1.06 10.41
CA LYS A 177 1.37 2.13 11.17
C LYS A 177 0.18 2.63 10.35
N ILE A 178 -0.94 2.89 11.00
CA ILE A 178 -2.08 3.57 10.41
C ILE A 178 -2.27 4.94 11.06
N THR A 179 -2.59 5.93 10.26
CA THR A 179 -2.77 7.32 10.69
C THR A 179 -4.08 7.85 10.09
N VAL A 180 -5.01 8.32 10.93
CA VAL A 180 -6.28 8.90 10.49
C VAL A 180 -6.04 10.32 9.97
N ILE A 181 -6.55 10.59 8.77
CA ILE A 181 -6.48 11.90 8.09
C ILE A 181 -7.82 12.63 8.16
N GLU A 182 -8.93 11.92 7.91
CA GLU A 182 -10.31 12.44 7.81
C GLU A 182 -11.33 11.42 8.37
#